data_AF-A0AAD8YHT4-F1
#
_entry.id   AF-A0AAD8YHT4-F1
#
_cell.length_a   1.000
_cell.length_b   1.000
_cell.length_c   1.000
_cell.angle_alpha   90.00
_cell.angle_beta   90.00
_cell.angle_gamma   90.00
#
_symmetry.space_group_name_H-M   'P 1'
#
loop_
_entity.id
_entity.type
_entity.pdbx_description
1 polymer ?
#
loop_
_entity_poly.entity_id
_entity_poly.type
_entity_poly.pdbx_seq_one_letter_code
_entity_poly.pdbx_strand_id
1 'polypeptide(L)'
;MPPKRKASASTSAKGSKAAKKKATPYDEFFEEYDKVMKRNPKNIGGMIIRGISKAEGEDSDEDDEDEEEEQVTSKYTAEQMSSLRYVFITQKREDKLNEMRRFILGSQANDSIMMFNTSFSYEVMDGFEEYKSRIWKKMKTPAEKFDSLFAYTYNLKNYDTWIHDHEGDMGVDEMVKGLAGMWKRLLKNDDEKLGIDAEYTRPGVVQLLKDFQSDLDMQELDFSFQ
;
A
#
# COMPACT_ATOMS: atom_id res chain seq x y z
N MET A 1 -69.57 1.59 -50.00
CA MET A 1 -69.34 0.33 -49.27
C MET A 1 -68.06 0.46 -48.46
N PRO A 2 -68.07 0.08 -47.17
CA PRO A 2 -66.94 0.13 -46.22
C PRO A 2 -66.10 -1.18 -46.32
N PRO A 3 -64.97 -1.32 -45.59
CA PRO A 3 -65.00 -1.65 -44.16
C PRO A 3 -64.02 -0.78 -43.34
N LYS A 4 -64.42 -0.16 -42.21
CA LYS A 4 -64.48 -0.73 -40.86
C LYS A 4 -63.34 -1.72 -40.53
N ARG A 5 -62.34 -1.27 -39.75
CA ARG A 5 -61.72 -2.09 -38.70
C ARG A 5 -61.79 -1.37 -37.35
N LYS A 6 -62.37 -2.07 -36.39
CA LYS A 6 -62.56 -1.77 -34.98
C LYS A 6 -61.40 -2.34 -34.16
N ALA A 7 -61.18 -1.75 -32.98
CA ALA A 7 -60.70 -2.33 -31.71
C ALA A 7 -59.26 -2.91 -31.72
N SER A 8 -58.49 -2.95 -30.63
CA SER A 8 -58.71 -2.80 -29.18
C SER A 8 -57.36 -2.36 -28.55
N ALA A 9 -57.31 -1.60 -27.45
CA ALA A 9 -57.02 -2.07 -26.07
C ALA A 9 -55.97 -3.20 -26.01
N SER A 10 -54.98 -3.26 -25.12
CA SER A 10 -54.58 -2.52 -23.92
C SER A 10 -53.27 -3.17 -23.44
N THR A 11 -52.64 -2.58 -22.41
CA THR A 11 -51.71 -3.26 -21.46
C THR A 11 -50.35 -3.67 -22.04
N SER A 12 -49.22 -3.57 -21.35
CA SER A 12 -48.95 -3.28 -19.95
C SER A 12 -47.54 -2.71 -19.84
N ALA A 13 -47.35 -1.86 -18.84
CA ALA A 13 -46.04 -1.54 -18.32
C ALA A 13 -45.28 -2.81 -17.93
N LYS A 14 -44.04 -2.94 -18.40
CA LYS A 14 -42.97 -3.54 -17.61
C LYS A 14 -41.81 -2.56 -17.60
N GLY A 15 -41.95 -1.53 -16.76
CA GLY A 15 -40.79 -0.94 -16.14
C GLY A 15 -40.14 -2.06 -15.34
N SER A 16 -39.10 -2.67 -15.90
CA SER A 16 -38.17 -3.48 -15.12
C SER A 16 -37.52 -2.51 -14.13
N LYS A 17 -38.08 -2.43 -12.92
CA LYS A 17 -37.32 -2.01 -11.76
C LYS A 17 -36.20 -3.04 -11.64
N ALA A 18 -35.05 -2.73 -12.24
CA ALA A 18 -33.82 -3.41 -11.93
C ALA A 18 -33.69 -3.35 -10.41
N ALA A 19 -33.82 -4.49 -9.75
CA ALA A 19 -33.51 -4.59 -8.34
C ALA A 19 -32.07 -4.07 -8.21
N LYS A 20 -31.89 -2.96 -7.49
CA LYS A 20 -30.55 -2.48 -7.17
C LYS A 20 -29.85 -3.64 -6.47
N LYS A 21 -28.86 -4.25 -7.13
CA LYS A 21 -27.96 -5.20 -6.49
C LYS A 21 -27.48 -4.53 -5.21
N LYS A 22 -27.61 -5.22 -4.07
CA LYS A 22 -27.02 -4.72 -2.82
C LYS A 22 -25.52 -4.62 -3.07
N ALA A 23 -24.93 -3.46 -2.77
CA ALA A 23 -23.50 -3.29 -2.86
C ALA A 23 -22.84 -4.32 -1.93
N THR A 24 -21.80 -4.98 -2.42
CA THR A 24 -20.98 -5.86 -1.59
C THR A 24 -20.03 -5.00 -0.75
N PRO A 25 -19.51 -5.51 0.39
CA PRO A 25 -18.41 -4.87 1.09
C PRO A 25 -17.20 -4.54 0.19
N TYR A 26 -16.96 -5.35 -0.84
CA TYR A 26 -15.95 -5.07 -1.85
C TYR A 26 -16.28 -3.82 -2.67
N ASP A 27 -17.50 -3.74 -3.21
CA ASP A 27 -17.96 -2.60 -4.00
C ASP A 27 -17.92 -1.30 -3.18
N GLU A 28 -18.41 -1.35 -1.93
CA GLU A 28 -18.41 -0.21 -1.01
C GLU A 28 -16.99 0.28 -0.71
N PHE A 29 -16.05 -0.64 -0.46
CA PHE A 29 -14.66 -0.29 -0.20
C PHE A 29 -14.02 0.40 -1.40
N PHE A 30 -14.17 -0.17 -2.61
CA PHE A 30 -13.54 0.37 -3.81
C PHE A 30 -14.21 1.64 -4.31
N GLU A 31 -15.51 1.83 -4.08
CA GLU A 31 -16.20 3.10 -4.35
C GLU A 31 -15.61 4.24 -3.49
N GLU A 32 -15.41 4.02 -2.19
CA GLU A 32 -14.79 5.04 -1.33
C GLU A 32 -13.30 5.21 -1.64
N TYR A 33 -12.57 4.13 -1.90
CA TYR A 33 -11.17 4.18 -2.32
C TYR A 33 -11.00 5.06 -3.57
N ASP A 34 -11.80 4.82 -4.60
CA ASP A 34 -11.79 5.60 -5.84
C ASP A 34 -12.12 7.06 -5.58
N LYS A 35 -13.10 7.31 -4.71
CA LYS A 35 -13.51 8.66 -4.35
C LYS A 35 -12.38 9.40 -3.66
N VAL A 36 -11.65 8.79 -2.72
CA VAL A 36 -10.49 9.42 -2.06
C VAL A 36 -9.33 9.58 -3.05
N MET A 37 -9.03 8.56 -3.84
CA MET A 37 -7.96 8.58 -4.83
C MET A 37 -8.12 9.74 -5.82
N LYS A 38 -9.36 10.01 -6.28
CA LYS A 38 -9.70 11.11 -7.21
C LYS A 38 -9.63 12.51 -6.58
N ARG A 39 -9.60 12.66 -5.25
CA ARG A 39 -9.46 13.98 -4.58
C ARG A 39 -8.12 14.64 -4.90
N ASN A 40 -7.07 13.84 -5.14
CA ASN A 40 -5.77 14.34 -5.54
C ASN A 40 -5.43 13.84 -6.95
N PRO A 41 -5.48 14.71 -7.99
CA PRO A 41 -5.24 14.32 -9.38
C PRO A 41 -3.79 13.89 -9.65
N LYS A 42 -2.87 14.06 -8.69
CA LYS A 42 -1.49 13.57 -8.80
C LYS A 42 -1.35 12.10 -8.47
N ASN A 43 -2.37 11.48 -7.87
CA ASN A 43 -2.37 10.05 -7.58
C ASN A 43 -2.48 9.28 -8.90
N ILE A 44 -1.55 8.36 -9.12
CA ILE A 44 -1.49 7.49 -10.29
C ILE A 44 -1.92 6.05 -9.98
N GLY A 45 -1.93 5.67 -8.69
CA GLY A 45 -2.28 4.34 -8.23
C GLY A 45 -2.33 4.27 -6.71
N GLY A 46 -2.66 3.09 -6.18
CA GLY A 46 -2.39 2.73 -4.80
C GLY A 46 -1.47 1.52 -4.76
N MET A 47 -0.52 1.55 -3.84
CA MET A 47 0.33 0.43 -3.50
C MET A 47 -0.27 -0.28 -2.30
N ILE A 48 -0.47 -1.58 -2.40
CA ILE A 48 -0.92 -2.39 -1.27
C ILE A 48 0.24 -2.59 -0.30
N ILE A 49 0.03 -2.24 0.96
CA ILE A 49 0.97 -2.47 2.06
C ILE A 49 0.59 -3.75 2.81
N ARG A 50 -0.71 -3.98 3.01
CA ARG A 50 -1.23 -5.18 3.65
C ARG A 50 -2.48 -5.68 2.91
N GLY A 51 -2.43 -6.96 2.54
CA GLY A 51 -3.53 -7.70 1.93
C GLY A 51 -4.48 -8.31 2.96
N ILE A 52 -5.52 -8.98 2.45
CA ILE A 52 -6.40 -9.82 3.27
C ILE A 52 -5.65 -11.11 3.55
N SER A 53 -5.36 -11.39 4.82
CA SER A 53 -4.81 -12.69 5.21
C SER A 53 -5.85 -13.78 5.00
N LYS A 54 -5.48 -14.85 4.29
CA LYS A 54 -6.25 -16.09 4.31
C LYS A 54 -6.17 -16.69 5.71
N ALA A 55 -7.27 -17.27 6.20
CA ALA A 55 -7.21 -18.05 7.43
C ALA A 55 -6.30 -19.28 7.19
N GLU A 56 -5.51 -19.66 8.19
CA GLU A 56 -4.71 -20.89 8.13
C GLU A 56 -5.66 -22.08 7.91
N GLY A 57 -5.57 -22.72 6.74
CA GLY A 57 -6.38 -23.89 6.37
C GLY A 57 -7.25 -23.77 5.11
N GLU A 58 -7.26 -22.61 4.43
CA GLU A 58 -7.93 -22.45 3.14
C GLU A 58 -6.96 -22.65 1.96
N ASP A 59 -6.55 -23.90 1.75
CA ASP A 59 -6.00 -24.37 0.47
C ASP A 59 -7.15 -24.40 -0.55
N SER A 60 -7.38 -23.27 -1.22
CA SER A 60 -8.28 -23.19 -2.37
C SER A 60 -7.41 -23.15 -3.63
N ASP A 61 -7.09 -24.36 -4.10
CA ASP A 61 -6.73 -24.68 -5.48
C ASP A 61 -8.04 -24.84 -6.28
N GLU A 62 -8.83 -23.77 -6.43
CA GLU A 62 -10.06 -23.83 -7.24
C GLU A 62 -9.95 -22.87 -8.43
N ASP A 63 -9.41 -23.44 -9.51
CA ASP A 63 -9.80 -23.13 -10.89
C ASP A 63 -11.26 -23.57 -11.11
N ASP A 64 -12.23 -22.84 -10.56
CA ASP A 64 -13.65 -23.09 -10.84
C ASP A 64 -14.17 -22.15 -11.93
N GLU A 65 -14.01 -22.62 -13.18
CA GLU A 65 -14.85 -22.24 -14.32
C GLU A 65 -16.20 -22.96 -14.21
N ASP A 66 -17.14 -22.46 -13.38
CA ASP A 66 -18.53 -22.92 -13.47
C ASP A 66 -19.52 -21.73 -13.46
N GLU A 67 -20.18 -21.56 -14.61
CA GLU A 67 -21.33 -20.70 -14.81
C GLU A 67 -22.57 -21.29 -14.13
N GLU A 68 -22.87 -20.89 -12.88
CA GLU A 68 -24.21 -21.03 -12.32
C GLU A 68 -24.70 -19.71 -11.70
N GLU A 69 -25.99 -19.40 -11.94
CA GLU A 69 -26.67 -18.18 -11.50
C GLU A 69 -26.76 -18.09 -9.97
N GLU A 70 -25.67 -17.71 -9.30
CA GLU A 70 -25.62 -17.61 -7.85
C GLU A 70 -25.69 -16.17 -7.33
N GLN A 71 -26.36 -16.03 -6.20
CA GLN A 71 -26.53 -14.79 -5.46
C GLN A 71 -25.17 -14.13 -5.26
N VAL A 72 -25.10 -12.80 -5.40
CA VAL A 72 -23.89 -12.03 -5.08
C VAL A 72 -23.65 -12.08 -3.58
N THR A 73 -23.13 -13.20 -3.10
CA THR A 73 -22.46 -13.31 -1.82
C THR A 73 -21.07 -12.74 -2.06
N SER A 74 -20.74 -11.68 -1.32
CA SER A 74 -19.44 -11.04 -1.44
C SER A 74 -18.35 -12.05 -1.11
N LYS A 75 -17.36 -12.21 -2.01
CA LYS A 75 -16.14 -13.01 -1.77
C LYS A 75 -15.43 -12.63 -0.47
N TYR A 76 -15.60 -11.38 -0.02
CA TYR A 76 -14.96 -10.84 1.16
C TYR A 76 -15.96 -10.26 2.16
N THR A 77 -15.71 -10.49 3.45
CA THR A 77 -16.44 -9.83 4.54
C THR A 77 -16.00 -8.36 4.67
N ALA A 78 -16.84 -7.53 5.31
CA ALA A 78 -16.48 -6.15 5.62
C ALA A 78 -15.23 -6.06 6.51
N GLU A 79 -15.06 -7.02 7.43
CA GLU A 79 -13.89 -7.11 8.29
C GLU A 79 -12.61 -7.38 7.49
N GLN A 80 -12.67 -8.34 6.56
CA GLN A 80 -11.56 -8.64 5.64
C GLN A 80 -11.22 -7.40 4.80
N MET A 81 -12.20 -6.74 4.18
CA MET A 81 -11.95 -5.52 3.41
C MET A 81 -11.35 -4.40 4.27
N SER A 82 -11.79 -4.26 5.53
CA SER A 82 -11.27 -3.26 6.46
C SER A 82 -9.82 -3.52 6.92
N SER A 83 -9.29 -4.72 6.69
CA SER A 83 -7.88 -5.05 6.99
C SER A 83 -6.90 -4.53 5.94
N LEU A 84 -7.38 -4.23 4.73
CA LEU A 84 -6.55 -3.75 3.63
C LEU A 84 -5.88 -2.42 3.97
N ARG A 85 -4.60 -2.28 3.61
CA ARG A 85 -3.84 -1.05 3.79
C ARG A 85 -3.19 -0.66 2.47
N TYR A 86 -3.42 0.58 2.07
CA TYR A 86 -2.90 1.14 0.83
C TYR A 86 -2.11 2.41 1.10
N VAL A 87 -1.16 2.71 0.23
CA VAL A 87 -0.53 4.02 0.11
C VAL A 87 -0.78 4.55 -1.30
N PHE A 88 -1.39 5.74 -1.42
CA PHE A 88 -1.56 6.35 -2.73
C PHE A 88 -0.22 6.82 -3.28
N ILE A 89 0.07 6.37 -4.49
CA ILE A 89 1.30 6.66 -5.20
C ILE A 89 1.04 7.82 -6.15
N THR A 90 1.89 8.84 -6.08
CA THR A 90 2.00 9.89 -7.07
C THR A 90 3.20 9.62 -7.95
N GLN A 91 3.29 10.29 -9.12
CA GLN A 91 4.49 10.16 -9.96
C GLN A 91 5.78 10.45 -9.19
N LYS A 92 5.78 11.44 -8.28
CA LYS A 92 6.96 11.76 -7.46
C LYS A 92 7.34 10.63 -6.50
N ARG A 93 6.35 9.93 -5.91
CA ARG A 93 6.59 8.78 -5.04
C ARG A 93 7.14 7.60 -5.82
N GLU A 94 6.58 7.34 -7.00
CA GLU A 94 7.06 6.32 -7.92
C GLU A 94 8.52 6.57 -8.32
N ASP A 95 8.86 7.81 -8.68
CA ASP A 95 10.23 8.20 -9.00
C ASP A 95 11.17 7.98 -7.79
N LYS A 96 10.70 8.30 -6.58
CA LYS A 96 11.47 8.07 -5.34
C LYS A 96 11.62 6.60 -4.98
N LEU A 97 10.61 5.77 -5.22
CA LEU A 97 10.70 4.32 -5.05
C LEU A 97 11.80 3.74 -5.94
N ASN A 98 11.83 4.15 -7.20
CA ASN A 98 12.87 3.73 -8.15
C ASN A 98 14.26 4.29 -7.79
N GLU A 99 14.34 5.54 -7.34
CA GLU A 99 15.59 6.14 -6.85
C GLU A 99 16.15 5.37 -5.64
N MET A 100 15.31 5.09 -4.64
CA MET A 100 15.75 4.39 -3.42
C MET A 100 16.05 2.91 -3.68
N ARG A 101 15.34 2.26 -4.60
CA ARG A 101 15.69 0.92 -5.07
C ARG A 101 17.13 0.88 -5.61
N ARG A 102 17.48 1.82 -6.48
CA ARG A 102 18.85 1.94 -7.03
C ARG A 102 19.87 2.32 -5.97
N PHE A 103 19.48 3.14 -5.00
CA PHE A 103 20.34 3.53 -3.90
C PHE A 103 20.70 2.34 -3.00
N ILE A 104 19.72 1.49 -2.67
CA ILE A 104 19.91 0.32 -1.79
C ILE A 104 20.60 -0.82 -2.52
N LEU A 105 20.16 -1.15 -3.74
CA LEU A 105 20.68 -2.31 -4.48
C LEU A 105 21.96 -2.02 -5.27
N GLY A 106 22.36 -0.75 -5.39
CA GLY A 106 23.53 -0.35 -6.18
C GLY A 106 23.45 -0.85 -7.63
N SER A 107 24.49 -1.58 -8.07
CA SER A 107 24.55 -2.14 -9.42
C SER A 107 23.52 -3.24 -9.67
N GLN A 108 23.04 -3.92 -8.61
CA GLN A 108 22.09 -5.04 -8.74
C GLN A 108 20.64 -4.59 -8.99
N ALA A 109 20.38 -3.27 -9.02
CA ALA A 109 19.03 -2.72 -9.09
C ALA A 109 18.23 -3.12 -10.34
N ASN A 110 18.88 -3.58 -11.41
CA ASN A 110 18.21 -4.04 -12.64
C ASN A 110 18.59 -5.49 -12.99
N ASP A 111 19.24 -6.21 -12.09
CA ASP A 111 19.64 -7.59 -12.34
C ASP A 111 18.42 -8.52 -12.23
N SER A 112 18.42 -9.58 -13.04
CA SER A 112 17.36 -10.59 -13.00
C SER A 112 17.50 -11.55 -11.82
N ILE A 113 18.71 -11.67 -11.27
CA ILE A 113 19.04 -12.51 -10.11
C ILE A 113 19.89 -11.64 -9.18
N MET A 114 19.38 -11.37 -7.98
CA MET A 114 20.11 -10.64 -6.95
C MET A 114 20.92 -11.63 -6.11
N MET A 115 22.17 -11.29 -5.82
CA MET A 115 23.07 -12.06 -4.97
C MET A 115 23.46 -11.20 -3.78
N PHE A 116 22.79 -11.45 -2.66
CA PHE A 116 23.09 -10.82 -1.40
C PHE A 116 24.14 -11.64 -0.63
N ASN A 117 25.01 -10.93 0.05
CA ASN A 117 26.04 -11.47 0.93
C ASN A 117 26.22 -10.50 2.10
N THR A 118 27.06 -10.86 3.06
CA THR A 118 27.30 -10.01 4.23
C THR A 118 27.80 -8.60 3.88
N SER A 119 28.50 -8.41 2.75
CA SER A 119 28.90 -7.06 2.30
C SER A 119 27.72 -6.17 1.91
N PHE A 120 26.62 -6.74 1.39
CA PHE A 120 25.39 -5.97 1.12
C PHE A 120 24.85 -5.32 2.40
N SER A 121 24.84 -6.06 3.51
CA SER A 121 24.38 -5.55 4.80
C SER A 121 25.21 -4.35 5.26
N TYR A 122 26.54 -4.42 5.09
CA TYR A 122 27.43 -3.29 5.40
C TYR A 122 27.19 -2.08 4.49
N GLU A 123 26.99 -2.29 3.19
CA GLU A 123 26.68 -1.22 2.25
C GLU A 123 25.36 -0.51 2.58
N VAL A 124 24.34 -1.27 3.01
CA VAL A 124 23.06 -0.71 3.47
C VAL A 124 23.24 0.17 4.72
N MET A 125 24.03 -0.29 5.69
CA MET A 125 24.28 0.44 6.93
C MET A 125 25.10 1.72 6.70
N ASP A 126 26.17 1.66 5.90
CA ASP A 126 26.95 2.83 5.50
C ASP A 126 26.10 3.81 4.68
N GLY A 127 25.30 3.27 3.75
CA GLY A 127 24.36 4.03 2.93
C GLY A 127 23.30 4.76 3.77
N PHE A 128 22.91 4.22 4.93
CA PHE A 128 21.94 4.86 5.81
C PHE A 128 22.44 6.20 6.36
N GLU A 129 23.69 6.31 6.79
CA GLU A 129 24.22 7.58 7.31
C GLU A 129 24.35 8.63 6.18
N GLU A 130 24.71 8.21 4.97
CA GLU A 130 24.67 9.09 3.80
C GLU A 130 23.23 9.56 3.53
N TYR A 131 22.27 8.63 3.53
CA TYR A 131 20.86 8.90 3.30
C TYR A 131 20.28 9.89 4.32
N LYS A 132 20.53 9.64 5.60
CA LYS A 132 20.12 10.48 6.73
C LYS A 132 20.71 11.89 6.63
N SER A 133 21.96 12.03 6.22
CA SER A 133 22.57 13.34 5.92
C SER A 133 21.88 14.01 4.72
N ARG A 134 21.60 13.25 3.66
CA ARG A 134 21.03 13.74 2.40
C ARG A 134 19.61 14.26 2.54
N ILE A 135 18.72 13.52 3.21
CA ILE A 135 17.30 13.86 3.32
C ILE A 135 17.10 15.21 4.01
N TRP A 136 17.82 15.49 5.10
CA TRP A 136 17.67 16.73 5.86
C TRP A 136 18.38 17.92 5.21
N LYS A 137 19.44 17.69 4.41
CA LYS A 137 20.18 18.75 3.70
C LYS A 137 19.54 19.12 2.36
N LYS A 138 19.07 18.14 1.60
CA LYS A 138 18.61 18.34 0.21
C LYS A 138 17.11 18.56 0.10
N MET A 139 16.30 17.98 0.98
CA MET A 139 14.84 18.05 0.88
C MET A 139 14.30 19.15 1.77
N LYS A 140 13.49 20.04 1.19
CA LYS A 140 13.08 21.27 1.86
C LYS A 140 11.75 21.04 2.58
N THR A 141 10.80 20.43 1.90
CA THR A 141 9.43 20.27 2.40
C THR A 141 9.22 18.97 3.19
N PRO A 142 8.23 18.91 4.10
CA PRO A 142 7.85 17.66 4.74
C PRO A 142 7.37 16.60 3.75
N ALA A 143 6.59 16.99 2.72
CA ALA A 143 6.16 16.08 1.66
C ALA A 143 7.32 15.42 0.90
N GLU A 144 8.35 16.18 0.50
CA GLU A 144 9.53 15.59 -0.16
C GLU A 144 10.27 14.61 0.75
N LYS A 145 10.40 14.95 2.04
CA LYS A 145 11.01 14.08 3.05
C LYS A 145 10.18 12.81 3.23
N PHE A 146 8.85 12.93 3.21
CA PHE A 146 7.94 11.80 3.31
C PHE A 146 8.10 10.87 2.12
N ASP A 147 8.02 11.38 0.90
CA ASP A 147 8.13 10.56 -0.31
C ASP A 147 9.46 9.80 -0.34
N SER A 148 10.56 10.46 0.06
CA SER A 148 11.87 9.82 0.16
C SER A 148 11.95 8.78 1.28
N LEU A 149 11.46 9.11 2.48
CA LEU A 149 11.56 8.23 3.64
C LEU A 149 10.68 7.00 3.48
N PHE A 150 9.47 7.18 2.96
CA PHE A 150 8.59 6.09 2.54
C PHE A 150 9.30 5.17 1.54
N ALA A 151 9.84 5.73 0.45
CA ALA A 151 10.52 4.95 -0.57
C ALA A 151 11.73 4.19 -0.04
N TYR A 152 12.51 4.81 0.86
CA TYR A 152 13.67 4.17 1.48
C TYR A 152 13.26 3.01 2.38
N THR A 153 12.33 3.24 3.31
CA THR A 153 11.83 2.20 4.23
C THR A 153 11.16 1.05 3.49
N TYR A 154 10.35 1.33 2.47
CA TYR A 154 9.70 0.30 1.67
C TYR A 154 10.72 -0.62 0.96
N ASN A 155 11.73 -0.04 0.33
CA ASN A 155 12.78 -0.84 -0.32
C ASN A 155 13.64 -1.60 0.69
N LEU A 156 13.96 -1.03 1.86
CA LEU A 156 14.67 -1.77 2.91
C LEU A 156 13.89 -2.98 3.40
N LYS A 157 12.56 -2.85 3.54
CA LYS A 157 11.70 -3.98 3.91
C LYS A 157 11.67 -5.05 2.83
N ASN A 158 11.58 -4.66 1.56
CA ASN A 158 11.50 -5.60 0.45
C ASN A 158 12.80 -6.36 0.18
N TYR A 159 13.93 -5.79 0.58
CA TYR A 159 15.26 -6.39 0.44
C TYR A 159 15.86 -6.66 1.82
N ASP A 160 15.13 -7.39 2.65
CA ASP A 160 15.40 -7.64 4.08
C ASP A 160 16.69 -8.39 4.40
N THR A 161 17.45 -8.86 3.41
CA THR A 161 18.66 -9.66 3.65
C THR A 161 19.69 -8.93 4.52
N TRP A 162 19.71 -7.59 4.51
CA TRP A 162 20.58 -6.80 5.39
C TRP A 162 20.29 -6.98 6.88
N ILE A 163 19.07 -7.40 7.24
CA ILE A 163 18.63 -7.70 8.61
C ILE A 163 19.09 -9.10 9.04
N HIS A 164 19.18 -10.04 8.10
CA HIS A 164 19.40 -11.45 8.42
C HIS A 164 20.84 -11.91 8.19
N ASP A 165 21.56 -11.27 7.27
CA ASP A 165 22.93 -11.62 6.86
C ASP A 165 23.92 -10.54 7.30
N HIS A 166 23.94 -10.20 8.59
CA HIS A 166 24.97 -9.35 9.18
C HIS A 166 25.80 -10.15 10.19
N GLU A 167 27.13 -10.11 10.05
CA GLU A 167 28.01 -10.71 11.05
C GLU A 167 28.19 -9.73 12.23
N GLY A 168 27.73 -10.13 13.42
CA GLY A 168 27.92 -9.38 14.66
C GLY A 168 26.92 -8.24 14.91
N ASP A 169 27.14 -7.49 15.99
CA ASP A 169 26.33 -6.35 16.44
C ASP A 169 26.76 -5.04 15.74
N MET A 170 26.68 -5.04 14.40
CA MET A 170 27.34 -4.05 13.54
C MET A 170 26.45 -2.86 13.14
N GLY A 171 25.67 -2.30 14.06
CA GLY A 171 25.00 -1.01 13.82
C GLY A 171 23.57 -1.07 13.28
N VAL A 172 22.98 -2.27 13.17
CA VAL A 172 21.57 -2.47 12.79
C VAL A 172 20.67 -1.72 13.78
N ASP A 173 20.96 -1.85 15.07
CA ASP A 173 20.25 -1.18 16.16
C ASP A 173 20.25 0.35 16.01
N GLU A 174 21.42 0.94 15.76
CA GLU A 174 21.60 2.37 15.53
C GLU A 174 20.87 2.85 14.28
N MET A 175 20.95 2.07 13.19
CA MET A 175 20.26 2.36 11.95
C MET A 175 18.74 2.37 12.16
N VAL A 176 18.19 1.34 12.80
CA VAL A 176 16.74 1.26 13.03
C VAL A 176 16.28 2.34 14.00
N LYS A 177 17.00 2.60 15.10
CA LYS A 177 16.71 3.72 16.02
C LYS A 177 16.75 5.06 15.27
N GLY A 178 17.71 5.25 14.38
CA GLY A 178 17.83 6.41 13.50
C GLY A 178 16.61 6.56 12.59
N LEU A 179 16.20 5.48 11.93
CA LEU A 179 15.06 5.45 11.03
C LEU A 179 13.75 5.75 11.78
N ALA A 180 13.56 5.16 12.95
CA ALA A 180 12.44 5.42 13.84
C ALA A 180 12.39 6.89 14.28
N GLY A 181 13.53 7.47 14.65
CA GLY A 181 13.63 8.89 15.00
C GLY A 181 13.25 9.82 13.83
N MET A 182 13.63 9.45 12.61
CA MET A 182 13.25 10.19 11.39
C MET A 182 11.75 10.14 11.13
N TRP A 183 11.13 8.96 11.23
CA TRP A 183 9.68 8.80 11.09
C TRP A 183 8.91 9.54 12.18
N LYS A 184 9.32 9.42 13.45
CA LYS A 184 8.72 10.17 14.58
C LYS A 184 8.79 11.68 14.36
N ARG A 185 9.92 12.19 13.87
CA ARG A 185 10.07 13.61 13.55
C ARG A 185 9.15 14.04 12.42
N LEU A 186 9.00 13.20 11.40
CA LEU A 186 8.26 13.54 10.20
C LEU A 186 6.75 13.45 10.41
N LEU A 187 6.27 12.40 11.07
CA LEU A 187 4.84 12.13 11.30
C LEU A 187 4.18 13.07 12.33
N LYS A 188 4.95 13.92 13.02
CA LYS A 188 4.45 15.08 13.77
C LYS A 188 3.79 16.14 12.88
N ASN A 189 4.04 16.11 11.57
CA ASN A 189 3.35 16.98 10.63
C ASN A 189 1.95 16.43 10.33
N ASP A 190 1.01 17.35 10.10
CA ASP A 190 -0.31 17.02 9.58
C ASP A 190 -0.23 16.42 8.15
N ASP A 191 -1.32 15.77 7.75
CA ASP A 191 -1.45 15.09 6.46
C ASP A 191 -1.24 16.02 5.27
N GLU A 192 -1.73 17.26 5.37
CA GLU A 192 -1.60 18.26 4.33
C GLU A 192 -0.12 18.61 4.06
N LYS A 193 0.67 18.86 5.12
CA LYS A 193 2.11 19.14 5.00
C LYS A 193 2.90 17.97 4.45
N LEU A 194 2.49 16.74 4.79
CA LEU A 194 3.09 15.51 4.26
C LEU A 194 2.61 15.20 2.83
N GLY A 195 1.55 15.86 2.37
CA GLY A 195 0.96 15.62 1.06
C GLY A 195 0.29 14.25 0.94
N ILE A 196 -0.26 13.74 2.04
CA ILE A 196 -0.90 12.43 2.12
C ILE A 196 -2.38 12.56 2.49
N ASP A 197 -3.15 11.52 2.25
CA ASP A 197 -4.52 11.40 2.75
C ASP A 197 -4.55 10.66 4.10
N ALA A 198 -5.55 11.01 4.91
CA ALA A 198 -5.72 10.47 6.25
C ALA A 198 -6.38 9.08 6.24
N GLU A 199 -7.11 8.74 5.17
CA GLU A 199 -7.95 7.55 5.07
C GLU A 199 -7.19 6.29 4.64
N TYR A 200 -6.26 6.42 3.69
CA TYR A 200 -5.49 5.33 3.12
C TYR A 200 -4.00 5.52 3.38
N THR A 201 -3.37 6.58 2.87
CA THR A 201 -1.90 6.69 2.91
C THR A 201 -1.34 6.74 4.32
N ARG A 202 -1.92 7.53 5.25
CA ARG A 202 -1.44 7.54 6.64
C ARG A 202 -1.58 6.16 7.31
N PRO A 203 -2.76 5.51 7.33
CA PRO A 203 -2.90 4.16 7.85
C PRO A 203 -1.99 3.14 7.17
N GLY A 204 -1.78 3.27 5.86
CA GLY A 204 -0.86 2.44 5.07
C GLY A 204 0.59 2.56 5.54
N VAL A 205 1.09 3.79 5.71
CA VAL A 205 2.45 3.99 6.23
C VAL A 205 2.59 3.53 7.67
N VAL A 206 1.60 3.80 8.53
CA VAL A 206 1.65 3.27 9.91
C VAL A 206 1.68 1.75 9.90
N GLN A 207 0.96 1.10 8.99
CA GLN A 207 1.03 -0.36 8.86
C GLN A 207 2.39 -0.83 8.37
N LEU A 208 2.97 -0.16 7.35
CA LEU A 208 4.31 -0.47 6.85
C LEU A 208 5.34 -0.45 7.98
N LEU A 209 5.27 0.55 8.87
CA LEU A 209 6.20 0.69 10.00
C LEU A 209 6.00 -0.40 11.06
N LYS A 210 4.75 -0.79 11.33
CA LYS A 210 4.45 -1.91 12.23
C LYS A 210 4.97 -3.23 11.67
N ASP A 211 4.79 -3.47 10.38
CA ASP A 211 5.26 -4.69 9.72
C ASP A 211 6.79 -4.71 9.72
N PHE A 212 7.42 -3.58 9.37
CA PHE A 212 8.87 -3.43 9.44
C PHE A 212 9.43 -3.65 10.85
N GLN A 213 8.76 -3.15 11.89
CA GLN A 213 9.15 -3.41 13.28
C GLN A 213 9.03 -4.90 13.63
N SER A 214 7.97 -5.56 13.18
CA SER A 214 7.75 -6.99 13.41
C SER A 214 8.82 -7.85 12.76
N ASP A 215 9.24 -7.51 11.54
CA ASP A 215 10.28 -8.24 10.79
C ASP A 215 11.65 -8.18 11.50
N LEU A 216 11.88 -7.12 12.27
CA LEU A 216 13.11 -6.90 13.03
C LEU A 216 13.13 -7.61 14.40
N ASP A 217 12.03 -8.24 14.82
CA ASP A 217 11.81 -8.76 16.18
C ASP A 217 12.08 -7.70 17.30
N MET A 218 11.97 -6.41 16.95
CA MET A 218 12.29 -5.31 17.85
C MET A 218 11.03 -4.88 18.61
N GLN A 219 10.74 -5.58 19.71
CA GLN A 219 9.59 -5.25 20.58
C GLN A 219 9.75 -3.90 21.30
N GLU A 220 10.97 -3.37 21.42
CA GLU A 220 11.25 -2.13 22.17
C GLU A 220 11.09 -0.83 21.37
N LEU A 221 10.96 -0.89 20.04
CA LEU A 221 10.79 0.30 19.21
C LEU A 221 9.35 0.76 19.18
N ASP A 222 8.95 1.55 20.16
CA ASP A 222 7.60 2.09 20.17
C ASP A 222 7.38 3.10 19.02
N PHE A 223 6.77 2.66 17.92
CA PHE A 223 6.23 3.49 16.85
C PHE A 223 4.84 4.05 17.20
N SER A 224 4.39 3.99 18.45
CA SER A 224 3.18 4.71 18.84
C SER A 224 3.39 6.21 18.65
N PHE A 225 2.56 6.78 17.77
CA PHE A 225 2.53 8.19 17.49
C PHE A 225 1.43 8.77 18.38
N GLN A 226 1.80 9.30 19.54
CA GLN A 226 0.91 10.11 20.39
C GLN A 226 0.68 11.50 19.79
#